data_AF-A0A353GGS2-F1
#
_entry.id   AF-A0A353GGS2-F1
#
_cell.length_a   1.000
_cell.length_b   1.000
_cell.length_c   1.000
_cell.angle_alpha   90.00
_cell.angle_beta   90.00
_cell.angle_gamma   90.00
#
_symmetry.space_group_name_H-M   'P 1'
#
loop_
_entity.id
_entity.type
_entity.pdbx_description
1 polymer ?
#
loop_
_entity_poly.entity_id
_entity_poly.type
_entity_poly.pdbx_seq_one_letter_code
_entity_poly.pdbx_strand_id
1 'polypeptide(L)'
;MSAAIATILRNARESKDWTQSEVAQKIGLARNTIALYEMGKKTPSRKSLYKLANLFGLDMTEYIKEKIMPTKSTEIINEEERELLAAVRAKNLNRFAEIANKIFMAA
;
A
#
# COMPACT_ATOMS: atom_id res chain seq x y z
N MET A 1 -11.61 8.24 -5.93
CA MET A 1 -10.77 8.57 -4.76
C MET A 1 -11.70 8.67 -3.57
N SER A 2 -11.35 8.11 -2.42
CA SER A 2 -12.12 8.34 -1.19
C SER A 2 -12.13 9.84 -0.87
N ALA A 3 -13.29 10.38 -0.47
CA ALA A 3 -13.42 11.78 -0.06
C ALA A 3 -12.43 12.16 1.06
N ALA A 4 -11.96 11.16 1.83
CA ALA A 4 -10.99 11.30 2.89
C ALA A 4 -9.63 11.87 2.41
N ILE A 5 -9.06 11.37 1.31
CA ILE A 5 -7.73 11.82 0.84
C ILE A 5 -7.76 13.29 0.42
N ALA A 6 -8.81 13.71 -0.27
CA ALA A 6 -8.96 15.09 -0.72
C ALA A 6 -8.96 16.07 0.47
N THR A 7 -9.71 15.75 1.53
CA THR A 7 -9.77 16.54 2.77
C THR A 7 -8.43 16.55 3.51
N ILE A 8 -7.74 15.42 3.61
CA ILE A 8 -6.41 15.34 4.25
C ILE A 8 -5.41 16.25 3.54
N LEU A 9 -5.37 16.21 2.20
CA LEU A 9 -4.45 17.05 1.42
C LEU A 9 -4.72 18.54 1.65
N ARG A 10 -6.00 18.94 1.69
CA ARG A 10 -6.40 20.32 1.97
C ARG A 10 -5.96 20.73 3.38
N ASN A 11 -6.28 19.92 4.39
CA ASN A 11 -5.96 20.22 5.79
C ASN A 11 -4.45 20.31 6.03
N ALA A 12 -3.66 19.43 5.41
CA ALA A 12 -2.20 19.44 5.51
C ALA A 12 -1.56 20.65 4.83
N ARG A 13 -2.19 21.17 3.77
CA ARG A 13 -1.78 22.41 3.13
C ARG A 13 -2.12 23.60 4.02
N GLU A 14 -3.35 23.66 4.55
CA GLU A 14 -3.84 24.77 5.35
C GLU A 14 -3.15 24.87 6.71
N SER A 15 -2.78 23.75 7.33
CA SER A 15 -1.99 23.75 8.58
C SER A 15 -0.57 24.32 8.43
N LYS A 16 -0.12 24.53 7.19
CA LYS A 16 1.16 25.16 6.86
C LYS A 16 0.99 26.55 6.26
N ASP A 17 -0.23 27.10 6.24
CA ASP A 17 -0.59 28.37 5.62
C ASP A 17 -0.18 28.48 4.14
N TRP A 18 -0.15 27.35 3.43
CA TRP A 18 0.23 27.33 2.03
C TRP A 18 -0.97 27.45 1.10
N THR A 19 -0.76 28.14 -0.01
CA THR A 19 -1.66 28.19 -1.15
C THR A 19 -1.49 26.95 -2.03
N GLN A 20 -2.52 26.66 -2.85
CA GLN A 20 -2.43 25.58 -3.83
C GLN A 20 -1.30 25.81 -4.85
N SER A 21 -0.96 27.06 -5.15
CA SER A 21 0.15 27.44 -6.03
C SER A 21 1.51 27.10 -5.42
N GLU A 22 1.69 27.34 -4.13
CA GLU A 22 2.94 27.02 -3.42
C GLU A 22 3.17 25.52 -3.35
N VAL A 23 2.13 24.74 -3.00
CA VAL A 23 2.23 23.27 -3.04
C VAL A 23 2.58 22.79 -4.44
N ALA A 24 1.91 23.34 -5.46
CA ALA A 24 2.14 23.01 -6.86
C ALA A 24 3.60 23.28 -7.28
N GLN A 25 4.17 24.44 -6.93
CA GLN A 25 5.57 24.74 -7.18
C GLN A 25 6.51 23.75 -6.46
N LYS A 26 6.27 23.48 -5.17
CA LYS A 26 7.14 22.60 -4.36
C LYS A 26 7.23 21.18 -4.90
N ILE A 27 6.19 20.67 -5.56
CA ILE A 27 6.19 19.30 -6.12
C ILE A 27 6.28 19.23 -7.64
N GLY A 28 6.39 20.39 -8.31
CA GLY A 28 6.51 20.51 -9.77
C GLY A 28 5.25 20.08 -10.51
N LEU A 29 4.08 20.56 -10.08
CA LEU A 29 2.79 20.35 -10.73
C LEU A 29 2.11 21.69 -11.04
N ALA A 30 1.04 21.67 -11.84
CA ALA A 30 0.21 22.84 -12.05
C ALA A 30 -0.74 23.06 -10.86
N ARG A 31 -1.02 24.32 -10.49
CA ARG A 31 -1.98 24.70 -9.45
C ARG A 31 -3.34 24.01 -9.62
N ASN A 32 -3.85 23.97 -10.85
CA ASN A 32 -5.12 23.30 -11.17
C ASN A 32 -5.10 21.80 -10.81
N THR A 33 -3.93 21.14 -10.92
CA THR A 33 -3.80 19.73 -10.52
C THR A 33 -4.00 19.55 -9.02
N ILE A 34 -3.46 20.45 -8.19
CA ILE A 34 -3.67 20.44 -6.73
C ILE A 34 -5.15 20.69 -6.41
N ALA A 35 -5.77 21.68 -7.04
CA ALA A 35 -7.18 21.97 -6.85
C ALA A 35 -8.07 20.75 -7.17
N LEU A 36 -7.82 20.06 -8.28
CA LEU A 36 -8.56 18.84 -8.65
C LEU A 36 -8.33 17.69 -7.66
N TYR A 37 -7.16 17.59 -7.03
CA TYR A 37 -6.91 16.61 -5.97
C TYR A 37 -7.70 16.94 -4.70
N GLU A 38 -7.66 18.19 -4.24
CA GLU A 38 -8.38 18.64 -3.04
C GLU A 38 -9.91 18.66 -3.21
N MET A 39 -10.42 18.68 -4.45
CA MET A 39 -11.85 18.51 -4.74
C MET A 39 -12.25 17.04 -4.96
N GLY A 40 -11.30 16.11 -4.93
CA GLY A 40 -11.52 14.69 -5.24
C GLY A 40 -11.87 14.41 -6.72
N LYS A 41 -11.77 15.41 -7.60
CA LYS A 41 -12.09 15.31 -9.04
C LYS A 41 -11.00 14.60 -9.84
N LYS A 42 -9.78 14.54 -9.32
CA LYS A 42 -8.66 13.82 -9.93
C LYS A 42 -7.93 13.00 -8.88
N THR A 43 -7.46 11.81 -9.26
CA THR A 43 -6.63 10.99 -8.39
C THR A 43 -5.14 11.25 -8.65
N PRO A 44 -4.33 11.59 -7.63
CA PRO A 44 -2.89 11.70 -7.80
C PRO A 44 -2.29 10.35 -8.14
N SER A 45 -1.28 10.37 -9.00
CA SER A 45 -0.47 9.19 -9.28
C SER A 45 0.30 8.76 -8.02
N ARG A 46 0.83 7.54 -8.01
CA ARG A 46 1.78 7.08 -6.97
C ARG A 46 2.89 8.10 -6.73
N LYS A 47 3.52 8.54 -7.80
CA LYS A 47 4.62 9.52 -7.75
C LYS A 47 4.16 10.83 -7.12
N SER A 48 2.97 11.32 -7.49
CA SER A 48 2.40 12.53 -6.89
C SER A 48 2.06 12.35 -5.42
N LEU A 49 1.49 11.21 -5.03
CA LEU A 49 1.21 10.87 -3.63
C LEU A 49 2.48 10.83 -2.79
N TYR A 50 3.56 10.18 -3.27
CA TYR A 50 4.85 10.19 -2.57
C TYR A 50 5.41 11.60 -2.39
N LYS A 51 5.33 12.44 -3.43
CA LYS A 51 5.77 13.84 -3.32
C LYS A 51 4.96 14.63 -2.29
N LEU A 52 3.64 14.46 -2.27
CA LEU A 52 2.75 15.10 -1.31
C LEU A 52 3.00 14.59 0.12
N ALA A 53 3.17 13.28 0.28
CA ALA A 53 3.50 12.63 1.55
C ALA A 53 4.80 13.19 2.14
N ASN A 54 5.87 13.21 1.34
CA ASN A 54 7.16 13.78 1.75
C ASN A 54 7.06 15.28 2.05
N LEU A 55 6.32 16.03 1.24
CA LEU A 55 6.16 17.47 1.44
C LEU A 55 5.43 17.80 2.75
N PHE A 56 4.41 17.02 3.08
CA PHE A 56 3.59 17.24 4.28
C PHE A 56 4.09 16.49 5.52
N GLY A 57 5.06 15.58 5.38
CA GLY A 57 5.51 14.70 6.46
C GLY A 57 4.46 13.66 6.86
N LEU A 58 3.60 13.26 5.93
CA LEU A 58 2.52 12.32 6.18
C LEU A 58 2.94 10.91 5.76
N ASP A 59 2.65 9.92 6.60
CA ASP A 59 2.70 8.51 6.19
C ASP A 59 1.44 8.18 5.37
N MET A 60 1.53 8.41 4.06
CA MET A 60 0.41 8.12 3.15
C MET A 60 0.28 6.63 2.79
N THR A 61 1.10 5.75 3.37
CA THR A 61 1.17 4.32 3.02
C THR A 61 -0.15 3.60 3.28
N GLU A 62 -0.89 4.00 4.31
CA GLU A 62 -2.22 3.46 4.62
C GLU A 62 -3.26 3.83 3.54
N TYR A 63 -3.19 5.05 2.99
CA TYR A 63 -4.13 5.55 1.99
C TYR A 63 -3.79 5.11 0.55
N ILE A 64 -2.52 4.74 0.30
CA ILE A 64 -2.02 4.18 -0.96
C ILE A 64 -2.52 2.74 -1.19
N LYS A 65 -2.99 2.05 -0.14
CA LYS A 65 -3.49 0.67 -0.21
C LYS A 65 -4.70 0.50 -1.13
N GLU A 66 -5.47 1.55 -1.43
CA GLU A 66 -6.67 1.41 -2.25
C GLU A 66 -6.42 1.12 -3.75
N LYS A 67 -5.19 1.23 -4.28
CA LYS A 67 -4.96 0.99 -5.74
C LYS A 67 -3.69 0.25 -6.15
N ILE A 68 -2.87 -0.21 -5.21
CA ILE A 68 -1.51 -0.71 -5.53
C ILE A 68 -1.27 -2.17 -5.22
N MET A 69 -2.25 -2.81 -4.62
CA MET A 69 -2.23 -4.25 -4.48
C MET A 69 -3.61 -4.73 -4.94
N PRO A 70 -3.75 -5.73 -5.83
CA PRO A 70 -4.57 -6.84 -5.41
C PRO A 70 -4.02 -7.19 -4.04
N THR A 71 -4.71 -6.70 -2.99
CA THR A 71 -4.47 -7.17 -1.63
C THR A 71 -4.34 -8.67 -1.80
N LYS A 72 -3.17 -9.22 -1.43
CA LYS A 72 -3.03 -10.66 -1.28
C LYS A 72 -4.30 -11.11 -0.60
N SER A 73 -5.09 -11.86 -1.35
CA SER A 73 -6.01 -12.85 -0.85
C SER A 73 -6.22 -12.75 0.67
N THR A 74 -7.15 -11.90 1.09
CA THR A 74 -8.25 -12.48 1.86
C THR A 74 -9.24 -13.01 0.84
N GLU A 75 -8.76 -13.96 0.02
CA GLU A 75 -9.60 -15.06 -0.38
C GLU A 75 -10.22 -15.50 0.94
N ILE A 76 -11.54 -15.50 0.96
CA ILE A 76 -12.26 -16.42 1.80
C ILE A 76 -11.66 -17.77 1.43
N ILE A 77 -10.62 -18.21 2.15
CA ILE A 77 -9.99 -19.49 1.90
C ILE A 77 -11.10 -20.45 2.26
N ASN A 78 -11.69 -21.09 1.24
CA ASN A 78 -12.64 -22.16 1.51
C ASN A 78 -11.91 -23.27 2.27
N GLU A 79 -12.63 -24.05 3.06
CA GLU A 79 -11.97 -25.06 3.92
C GLU A 79 -11.10 -26.03 3.09
N GLU A 80 -11.48 -26.29 1.83
CA GLU A 80 -10.74 -27.12 0.89
C GLU A 80 -9.35 -26.55 0.54
N GLU A 81 -9.21 -25.26 0.26
CA GLU A 81 -7.91 -24.63 -0.02
C GLU A 81 -7.01 -24.61 1.22
N ARG A 82 -7.61 -24.46 2.40
CA ARG A 82 -6.89 -24.52 3.68
C ARG A 82 -6.37 -25.92 3.95
N GLU A 83 -7.17 -26.95 3.68
CA GLU A 83 -6.77 -28.35 3.76
C GLU A 83 -5.66 -28.69 2.76
N LEU A 84 -5.76 -28.21 1.51
CA LEU A 84 -4.74 -28.44 0.50
C LEU A 84 -3.39 -27.82 0.89
N LEU A 85 -3.41 -26.58 1.40
CA LEU A 85 -2.21 -25.90 1.90
C LEU A 85 -1.62 -26.59 3.14
N ALA A 86 -2.47 -27.10 4.05
CA ALA A 86 -2.03 -27.88 5.20
C ALA A 86 -1.38 -29.19 4.77
N ALA A 87 -1.96 -29.90 3.80
CA ALA A 87 -1.43 -31.15 3.25
C ALA A 87 -0.09 -30.95 2.53
N VAL A 88 0.07 -29.86 1.76
CA VAL A 88 1.35 -29.54 1.10
C VAL A 88 2.44 -29.22 2.13
N ARG A 89 2.12 -28.46 3.18
CA ARG A 89 3.07 -28.17 4.27
C ARG A 89 3.46 -29.43 5.04
N ALA A 90 2.50 -30.30 5.36
CA ALA A 90 2.77 -31.56 6.06
C ALA A 90 3.65 -32.50 5.23
N LYS A 91 3.37 -32.66 3.94
CA LYS A 91 4.22 -33.46 3.03
C LYS A 91 5.63 -32.91 2.93
N ASN A 92 5.79 -31.59 2.85
CA ASN A 92 7.10 -30.97 2.78
C ASN A 92 7.87 -31.13 4.10
N LEU A 93 7.23 -30.91 5.25
CA LEU A 93 7.85 -31.14 6.57
C LEU A 93 8.31 -32.59 6.74
N ASN A 94 7.51 -33.57 6.32
CA ASN A 94 7.90 -34.99 6.39
C ASN A 94 9.11 -35.28 5.50
N ARG A 95 9.14 -34.72 4.29
CA ARG A 95 10.30 -34.86 3.40
C ARG A 95 11.57 -34.21 3.97
N PHE A 96 11.44 -33.03 4.60
CA PHE A 96 12.56 -32.39 5.29
C PHE A 96 13.02 -33.18 6.52
N ALA A 97 12.09 -33.72 7.31
CA ALA A 97 12.40 -34.57 8.46
C ALA A 97 13.09 -35.87 8.04
N GLU A 98 12.65 -36.50 6.95
CA GLU A 98 13.30 -37.69 6.38
C GLU A 98 14.72 -37.40 5.90
N ILE A 99 14.93 -36.27 5.22
CA ILE A 99 16.27 -35.85 4.78
C ILE A 99 17.16 -35.56 6.00
N ALA A 100 16.65 -34.83 6.99
CA ALA A 100 17.39 -34.51 8.21
C ALA A 100 17.78 -35.79 8.98
N ASN A 101 16.86 -36.76 9.09
CA ASN A 101 17.12 -38.02 9.79
C ASN A 101 18.11 -38.90 9.02
N LYS A 102 18.07 -38.91 7.68
CA LYS A 102 19.06 -39.60 6.84
C LYS A 102 20.46 -39.00 6.97
N ILE A 103 20.57 -37.68 7.08
CA ILE A 103 21.86 -37.01 7.32
C ILE A 103 22.39 -37.33 8.72
N PHE A 104 21.51 -37.33 9.73
CA PHE A 104 21.89 -37.61 11.11
C PHE A 104 22.30 -39.07 11.35
N MET A 105 21.66 -40.04 10.68
CA MET A 105 21.98 -41.47 10.80
C MET A 105 23.19 -41.92 9.96
N ALA A 106 23.72 -41.05 9.09
CA ALA A 106 24.86 -41.33 8.22
C ALA A 106 26.19 -40.71 8.73
N ALA A 107 26.18 -40.07 9.89
CA ALA A 107 27.34 -39.53 10.61
C ALA A 107 27.66 -40.40 11.84
#